data_AF-A0A087DCK2-F1
#
_entry.id   AF-A0A087DCK2-F1
#
_cell.length_a   1.000
_cell.length_b   1.000
_cell.length_c   1.000
_cell.angle_alpha   90.00
_cell.angle_beta   90.00
_cell.angle_gamma   90.00
#
_symmetry.space_group_name_H-M   'P 1'
#
loop_
_entity.id
_entity.type
_entity.pdbx_description
1 polymer ?
#
loop_
_entity_poly.entity_id
_entity_poly.type
_entity_poly.pdbx_seq_one_letter_code
_entity_poly.pdbx_strand_id
1 'polypeptide(L)'
;MSDDPFDDRFKDQSDPDGASFSDEELEAALAGFEKEFQESGDEPGGEDGKSADDSGSGSAADADGHGDADASSVSSGFEDELAGLLGNKAKVAVIITRLTSARLLAAFCQLSDISADCIDSQEGAVAVLRNLDGDGPEAAAKDLTTVVSGMSVILAVNRADKLEATLYMMGDPGQTFAPPVLFSATAPFVEDLMLGITTMNGLADQGTASIASSSLDHDQAMQVIAEHTRFGRGGSSIQ
;
A
#
# COMPACT_ATOMS: atom_id res chain seq x y z
N MET A 1 -26.91 21.88 -55.53
CA MET A 1 -25.50 21.50 -55.77
C MET A 1 -24.71 22.50 -54.98
N SER A 2 -24.47 22.14 -53.72
CA SER A 2 -23.91 23.00 -52.69
C SER A 2 -22.75 22.22 -52.09
N ASP A 3 -21.68 22.96 -51.84
CA ASP A 3 -20.33 22.56 -51.48
C ASP A 3 -20.24 21.68 -50.22
N ASP A 4 -19.52 20.56 -50.34
CA ASP A 4 -18.98 19.77 -49.22
C ASP A 4 -17.47 20.06 -49.12
N PRO A 5 -16.96 20.66 -48.02
CA PRO A 5 -15.55 20.98 -47.85
C PRO A 5 -14.87 20.00 -46.88
N PHE A 6 -14.89 18.70 -47.17
CA PHE A 6 -14.23 17.69 -46.32
C PHE A 6 -13.74 16.49 -47.16
N ASP A 7 -12.74 16.70 -48.02
CA ASP A 7 -12.01 15.58 -48.61
C ASP A 7 -10.58 15.95 -49.00
N ASP A 8 -9.73 16.27 -48.02
CA ASP A 8 -8.29 16.45 -48.28
C ASP A 8 -7.42 16.43 -46.99
N ARG A 9 -7.58 15.40 -46.14
CA ARG A 9 -6.70 15.21 -44.96
C ARG A 9 -6.25 13.76 -44.71
N PHE A 10 -5.91 13.03 -45.77
CA PHE A 10 -5.04 11.86 -45.66
C PHE A 10 -3.90 11.97 -46.68
N LYS A 11 -3.03 12.96 -46.47
CA LYS A 11 -1.66 12.91 -47.01
C LYS A 11 -0.78 12.29 -45.94
N ASP A 12 -0.48 11.03 -46.17
CA ASP A 12 0.73 10.31 -45.80
C ASP A 12 1.86 11.24 -45.28
N GLN A 13 1.89 11.41 -43.96
CA GLN A 13 3.07 11.89 -43.23
C GLN A 13 3.76 10.64 -42.68
N SER A 14 4.44 9.95 -43.58
CA SER A 14 5.53 9.06 -43.22
C SER A 14 6.70 9.95 -42.82
N ASP A 15 6.85 10.18 -41.52
CA ASP A 15 8.05 10.77 -40.93
C ASP A 15 9.28 9.95 -41.38
N PRO A 16 10.29 10.56 -42.04
CA PRO A 16 11.48 9.83 -42.48
C PRO A 16 12.53 9.66 -41.38
N ASP A 17 12.28 10.14 -40.16
CA ASP A 17 13.22 10.07 -39.03
C ASP A 17 12.84 8.97 -38.03
N GLY A 18 12.48 7.79 -38.54
CA GLY A 18 12.72 6.56 -37.78
C GLY A 18 14.20 6.27 -37.87
N ALA A 19 14.92 6.33 -36.75
CA ALA A 19 16.33 5.92 -36.67
C ALA A 19 16.47 4.43 -37.04
N SER A 20 16.49 4.14 -38.33
CA SER A 20 16.85 2.85 -38.87
C SER A 20 18.36 2.77 -38.81
N PHE A 21 18.86 2.19 -37.71
CA PHE A 21 20.23 1.74 -37.61
C PHE A 21 20.59 0.94 -38.87
N SER A 22 21.69 1.29 -39.53
CA SER A 22 22.18 0.46 -40.63
C SER A 22 22.67 -0.88 -40.05
N ASP A 23 22.39 -1.99 -40.73
CA ASP A 23 22.83 -3.33 -40.28
C ASP A 23 24.35 -3.36 -40.01
N GLU A 24 25.11 -2.52 -40.72
CA GLU A 24 26.56 -2.38 -40.59
C GLU A 24 26.98 -1.70 -39.26
N GLU A 25 26.18 -0.75 -38.76
CA GLU A 25 26.39 -0.13 -37.45
C GLU A 25 26.05 -1.09 -36.30
N LEU A 26 25.05 -1.94 -36.52
CA LEU A 26 24.62 -2.97 -35.57
C LEU A 26 25.65 -4.11 -35.48
N GLU A 27 26.21 -4.54 -36.61
CA GLU A 27 27.32 -5.50 -36.67
C GLU A 27 28.59 -4.94 -36.02
N ALA A 28 28.91 -3.66 -36.23
CA ALA A 28 30.06 -3.02 -35.58
C ALA A 28 29.89 -2.95 -34.05
N ALA A 29 28.68 -2.66 -33.56
CA ALA A 29 28.38 -2.66 -32.14
C ALA A 29 28.44 -4.07 -31.51
N LEU A 30 27.93 -5.09 -32.21
CA LEU A 30 27.99 -6.49 -31.77
C LEU A 30 29.43 -7.04 -31.78
N ALA A 31 30.23 -6.70 -32.80
CA ALA A 31 31.63 -7.10 -32.88
C ALA A 31 32.48 -6.45 -31.79
N GLY A 32 32.16 -5.20 -31.39
CA GLY A 32 32.78 -4.55 -30.25
C GLY A 32 32.51 -5.29 -28.94
N PHE A 33 31.27 -5.73 -28.74
CA PHE A 33 30.85 -6.48 -27.55
C PHE A 33 31.48 -7.89 -27.48
N GLU A 34 31.52 -8.62 -28.60
CA GLU A 34 32.12 -9.97 -28.64
C GLU A 34 33.64 -9.93 -28.42
N LYS A 35 34.31 -8.87 -28.90
CA LYS A 35 35.73 -8.66 -28.70
C LYS A 35 36.09 -8.37 -27.24
N GLU A 36 35.25 -7.64 -26.52
CA GLU A 36 35.43 -7.33 -25.10
C GLU A 36 35.28 -8.58 -24.21
N PHE A 37 34.40 -9.52 -24.61
CA PHE A 37 34.24 -10.81 -23.93
C PHE A 37 35.38 -11.80 -24.22
N GLN A 38 36.02 -11.70 -25.38
CA GLN A 38 37.19 -12.51 -25.73
C GLN A 38 38.49 -11.95 -25.15
N GLU A 39 38.65 -10.62 -25.03
CA GLU A 39 39.83 -10.00 -24.40
C GLU A 39 39.86 -10.16 -22.87
N SER A 40 38.72 -10.47 -22.25
CA SER A 40 38.63 -10.85 -20.82
C SER A 40 38.76 -12.36 -20.58
N GLY A 41 39.01 -13.17 -21.62
CA GLY A 41 39.00 -14.63 -21.58
C GLY A 41 40.23 -15.32 -22.18
N ASP A 42 41.45 -14.97 -21.74
CA ASP A 42 42.69 -15.73 -22.02
C ASP A 42 43.26 -16.18 -20.65
N GLU A 43 43.08 -17.43 -20.18
CA GLU A 43 43.81 -18.64 -20.60
C GLU A 43 43.00 -19.95 -20.43
N PRO A 44 43.41 -21.06 -21.09
CA PRO A 44 42.61 -22.27 -21.33
C PRO A 44 42.85 -23.39 -20.30
N GLY A 45 41.77 -24.06 -19.87
CA GLY A 45 41.82 -25.32 -19.13
C GLY A 45 40.92 -26.36 -19.77
N GLY A 46 41.53 -27.37 -20.40
CA GLY A 46 40.83 -28.46 -21.07
C GLY A 46 40.22 -29.51 -20.12
N GLU A 47 39.25 -30.23 -20.69
CA GLU A 47 38.79 -31.60 -20.39
C GLU A 47 38.36 -31.94 -18.95
N ASP A 48 37.06 -32.17 -18.77
CA ASP A 48 36.47 -33.50 -18.55
C ASP A 48 35.16 -33.44 -17.74
N GLY A 49 34.17 -34.21 -18.20
CA GLY A 49 32.88 -34.31 -17.56
C GLY A 49 32.92 -34.97 -16.18
N LYS A 50 32.19 -34.40 -15.23
CA LYS A 50 31.47 -35.14 -14.19
C LYS A 50 30.50 -34.23 -13.44
N SER A 51 29.29 -34.75 -13.25
CA SER A 51 28.24 -34.21 -12.38
C SER A 51 28.74 -34.05 -10.94
N ALA A 52 28.43 -32.91 -10.32
CA ALA A 52 28.10 -32.80 -8.91
C ALA A 52 27.47 -31.41 -8.66
N ASP A 53 26.34 -31.44 -7.99
CA ASP A 53 25.77 -30.41 -7.14
C ASP A 53 26.81 -29.73 -6.24
N ASP A 54 26.89 -28.40 -6.28
CA ASP A 54 27.36 -27.61 -5.14
C ASP A 54 26.81 -26.18 -5.19
N SER A 55 26.06 -25.85 -4.14
CA SER A 55 25.60 -24.51 -3.81
C SER A 55 26.79 -23.61 -3.45
N GLY A 56 27.31 -22.91 -4.46
CA GLY A 56 28.39 -21.93 -4.32
C GLY A 56 27.87 -20.50 -4.29
N SER A 57 27.77 -19.92 -3.09
CA SER A 57 27.70 -18.48 -2.85
C SER A 57 28.94 -17.80 -3.44
N GLY A 58 28.83 -17.28 -4.66
CA GLY A 58 29.86 -16.46 -5.31
C GLY A 58 29.73 -15.00 -4.90
N SER A 59 30.39 -14.63 -3.80
CA SER A 59 30.66 -13.23 -3.48
C SER A 59 31.81 -12.75 -4.38
N ALA A 60 31.48 -12.01 -5.43
CA ALA A 60 32.44 -11.19 -6.17
C ALA A 60 32.30 -9.76 -5.65
N ALA A 61 33.18 -9.40 -4.74
CA ALA A 61 33.39 -8.03 -4.32
C ALA A 61 34.27 -7.34 -5.37
N ASP A 62 33.68 -6.47 -6.18
CA ASP A 62 34.42 -5.43 -6.89
C ASP A 62 33.71 -4.09 -6.68
N ALA A 63 34.51 -3.11 -6.27
CA ALA A 63 34.08 -1.88 -5.65
C ALA A 63 33.84 -0.79 -6.69
N ASP A 64 32.59 -0.36 -6.82
CA ASP A 64 32.25 0.96 -7.35
C ASP A 64 31.39 1.69 -6.32
N GLY A 65 32.01 2.64 -5.63
CA GLY A 65 31.39 3.41 -4.57
C GLY A 65 30.38 4.42 -5.11
N HIS A 66 29.13 3.98 -5.28
CA HIS A 66 27.95 4.84 -5.41
C HIS A 66 26.83 4.30 -4.50
N GLY A 67 26.73 4.87 -3.30
CA GLY A 67 25.60 4.80 -2.37
C GLY A 67 24.84 3.47 -2.29
N ASP A 68 25.19 2.62 -1.31
CA ASP A 68 24.38 1.52 -0.79
C ASP A 68 23.00 2.01 -0.30
N ALA A 69 22.12 2.36 -1.22
CA ALA A 69 20.69 2.24 -1.01
C ALA A 69 20.38 0.75 -1.21
N ASP A 70 20.45 0.03 -0.09
CA ASP A 70 20.08 -1.37 0.12
C ASP A 70 19.27 -2.00 -1.02
N ALA A 71 19.93 -2.76 -1.91
CA ALA A 71 19.28 -3.45 -3.03
C ALA A 71 18.14 -4.38 -2.56
N SER A 72 18.17 -4.83 -1.30
CA SER A 72 17.09 -5.64 -0.72
C SER A 72 15.82 -4.82 -0.41
N SER A 73 15.96 -3.54 -0.04
CA SER A 73 14.83 -2.63 0.14
C SER A 73 14.11 -2.30 -1.17
N VAL A 74 14.86 -2.16 -2.27
CA VAL A 74 14.31 -1.92 -3.61
C VAL A 74 13.58 -3.16 -4.13
N SER A 75 14.14 -4.36 -3.92
CA SER A 75 13.46 -5.63 -4.21
C SER A 75 12.15 -5.75 -3.44
N SER A 76 12.19 -5.51 -2.12
CA SER A 76 11.02 -5.64 -1.24
C SER A 76 9.91 -4.65 -1.62
N GLY A 77 10.26 -3.42 -2.02
CA GLY A 77 9.30 -2.44 -2.50
C GLY A 77 8.62 -2.87 -3.80
N PHE A 78 9.37 -3.40 -4.77
CA PHE A 78 8.83 -3.91 -6.02
C PHE A 78 7.92 -5.15 -5.79
N GLU A 79 8.32 -6.04 -4.90
CA GLU A 79 7.51 -7.21 -4.51
C GLU A 79 6.18 -6.79 -3.87
N ASP A 80 6.19 -5.76 -3.02
CA ASP A 80 4.98 -5.20 -2.41
C ASP A 80 4.07 -4.52 -3.44
N GLU A 81 4.62 -3.83 -4.44
CA GLU A 81 3.84 -3.27 -5.54
C GLU A 81 3.18 -4.36 -6.40
N LEU A 82 3.93 -5.41 -6.73
CA LEU A 82 3.41 -6.56 -7.47
C LEU A 82 2.33 -7.29 -6.66
N ALA A 83 2.55 -7.50 -5.37
CA ALA A 83 1.56 -8.07 -4.47
C ALA A 83 0.30 -7.19 -4.39
N GLY A 84 0.46 -5.87 -4.40
CA GLY A 84 -0.66 -4.92 -4.50
C GLY A 84 -1.45 -5.05 -5.79
N LEU A 85 -0.77 -5.16 -6.93
CA LEU A 85 -1.42 -5.35 -8.23
C LEU A 85 -2.18 -6.68 -8.32
N LEU A 86 -1.64 -7.72 -7.68
CA LEU A 86 -2.30 -9.03 -7.57
C LEU A 86 -3.42 -9.05 -6.52
N GLY A 87 -3.57 -7.99 -5.72
CA GLY A 87 -4.53 -7.91 -4.62
C GLY A 87 -4.09 -8.63 -3.34
N ASN A 88 -2.86 -9.16 -3.30
CA ASN A 88 -2.33 -9.94 -2.19
C ASN A 88 -1.79 -9.10 -1.03
N LYS A 89 -1.60 -7.78 -1.21
CA LYS A 89 -1.15 -6.88 -0.14
C LYS A 89 -1.65 -5.46 -0.37
N ALA A 90 -2.12 -4.79 0.66
CA ALA A 90 -2.43 -3.36 0.61
C ALA A 90 -1.16 -2.53 0.83
N LYS A 91 -1.02 -1.41 0.10
CA LYS A 91 -0.03 -0.37 0.40
C LYS A 91 -0.36 0.28 1.74
N VAL A 92 -1.64 0.61 1.97
CA VAL A 92 -2.17 1.18 3.21
C VAL A 92 -3.63 0.77 3.39
N ALA A 93 -4.06 0.54 4.62
CA ALA A 93 -5.47 0.37 4.97
C ALA A 93 -5.84 1.14 6.24
N VAL A 94 -7.00 1.79 6.22
CA VAL A 94 -7.53 2.55 7.35
C VAL A 94 -9.01 2.25 7.59
N ILE A 95 -9.39 2.18 8.85
CA ILE A 95 -10.77 2.13 9.28
C ILE A 95 -11.14 3.51 9.82
N ILE A 96 -12.07 4.17 9.13
CA ILE A 96 -12.62 5.47 9.50
C ILE A 96 -13.90 5.23 10.30
N THR A 97 -13.97 5.84 11.48
CA THR A 97 -15.15 5.73 12.34
C THR A 97 -15.71 7.11 12.66
N ARG A 98 -16.89 7.14 13.28
CA ARG A 98 -17.50 8.36 13.83
C ARG A 98 -17.28 8.49 15.34
N LEU A 99 -16.40 7.68 15.91
CA LEU A 99 -16.06 7.74 17.33
C LEU A 99 -15.22 8.99 17.59
N THR A 100 -15.46 9.66 18.71
CA THR A 100 -14.70 10.86 19.08
C THR A 100 -13.43 10.54 19.88
N SER A 101 -13.08 9.26 20.04
CA SER A 101 -11.94 8.83 20.84
C SER A 101 -11.20 7.67 20.20
N ALA A 102 -9.91 7.89 19.93
CA ALA A 102 -8.96 6.91 19.45
C ALA A 102 -8.69 5.84 20.50
N ARG A 103 -8.77 6.18 21.79
CA ARG A 103 -8.64 5.21 22.87
C ARG A 103 -9.79 4.22 22.89
N LEU A 104 -11.02 4.70 22.68
CA LEU A 104 -12.20 3.84 22.57
C LEU A 104 -12.11 2.95 21.31
N LEU A 105 -11.68 3.52 20.19
CA LEU A 105 -11.45 2.74 18.97
C LEU A 105 -10.37 1.67 19.18
N ALA A 106 -9.25 2.02 19.81
CA ALA A 106 -8.17 1.09 20.14
C ALA A 106 -8.67 -0.06 21.04
N ALA A 107 -9.55 0.22 22.00
CA ALA A 107 -10.17 -0.80 22.83
C ALA A 107 -11.05 -1.76 22.02
N PHE A 108 -11.83 -1.25 21.06
CA PHE A 108 -12.61 -2.10 20.16
C PHE A 108 -11.74 -2.92 19.21
N CYS A 109 -10.66 -2.33 18.69
CA CYS A 109 -9.67 -3.04 17.89
C CYS A 109 -9.03 -4.17 18.71
N GLN A 110 -8.64 -3.90 19.96
CA GLN A 110 -8.08 -4.92 20.85
C GLN A 110 -9.09 -6.03 21.17
N LEU A 111 -10.37 -5.70 21.37
CA LEU A 111 -11.42 -6.69 21.62
C LEU A 111 -11.69 -7.59 20.40
N SER A 112 -11.41 -7.07 19.20
CA SER A 112 -11.60 -7.77 17.93
C SER A 112 -10.31 -8.39 17.39
N ASP A 113 -9.24 -8.44 18.17
CA ASP A 113 -7.90 -8.91 17.78
C ASP A 113 -7.30 -8.19 16.55
N ILE A 114 -7.62 -6.91 16.37
CA ILE A 114 -7.16 -6.09 15.25
C ILE A 114 -5.91 -5.31 15.66
N SER A 115 -4.82 -5.55 14.92
CA SER A 115 -3.57 -4.79 15.06
C SER A 115 -3.66 -3.46 14.30
N ALA A 116 -3.78 -2.36 15.05
CA ALA A 116 -3.92 -1.02 14.45
C ALA A 116 -3.38 0.09 15.36
N ASP A 117 -3.03 1.21 14.75
CA ASP A 117 -2.71 2.47 15.42
C ASP A 117 -3.88 3.44 15.26
N CYS A 118 -4.50 3.82 16.37
CA CYS A 118 -5.68 4.68 16.39
C CYS A 118 -5.28 6.13 16.59
N ILE A 119 -5.83 7.03 15.79
CA ILE A 119 -5.55 8.46 15.78
C ILE A 119 -6.84 9.23 16.00
N ASP A 120 -6.79 10.25 16.85
CA ASP A 120 -7.91 11.14 17.10
C ASP A 120 -8.02 12.21 16.01
N SER A 121 -9.24 12.48 15.56
CA SER A 121 -9.55 13.59 14.66
C SER A 121 -10.92 14.20 15.00
N GLN A 122 -11.14 15.44 14.53
CA GLN A 122 -12.41 16.14 14.69
C GLN A 122 -13.56 15.47 13.90
N GLU A 123 -13.24 14.86 12.76
CA GLU A 123 -14.15 14.15 11.88
C GLU A 123 -14.48 12.73 12.39
N GLY A 124 -13.59 12.18 13.22
CA GLY A 124 -13.73 10.90 13.89
C GLY A 124 -12.39 10.16 14.02
N ALA A 125 -12.31 9.24 14.98
CA ALA A 125 -11.14 8.42 15.19
C ALA A 125 -10.90 7.48 14.01
N VAL A 126 -9.64 7.38 13.61
CA VAL A 126 -9.19 6.56 12.48
C VAL A 126 -8.23 5.50 13.01
N ALA A 127 -8.42 4.25 12.62
CA ALA A 127 -7.50 3.16 12.92
C ALA A 127 -6.70 2.81 11.67
N VAL A 128 -5.38 3.00 11.72
CA VAL A 128 -4.45 2.60 10.67
C VAL A 128 -4.05 1.16 10.89
N LEU A 129 -4.39 0.29 9.96
CA LEU A 129 -4.19 -1.16 10.11
C LEU A 129 -2.73 -1.53 9.86
N ARG A 130 -2.21 -2.45 10.68
CA ARG A 130 -0.86 -3.00 10.52
C ARG A 130 -0.83 -4.27 9.67
N ASN A 131 -1.90 -5.06 9.71
CA ASN A 131 -2.06 -6.22 8.83
C ASN A 131 -2.62 -5.75 7.48
N LEU A 132 -1.78 -5.81 6.45
CA LEU A 132 -2.11 -5.39 5.09
C LEU A 132 -2.16 -6.57 4.12
N ASP A 133 -1.93 -7.80 4.59
CA ASP A 133 -1.81 -8.97 3.73
C ASP A 133 -3.19 -9.53 3.36
N GLY A 134 -3.35 -9.91 2.09
CA GLY A 134 -4.57 -10.49 1.54
C GLY A 134 -5.82 -9.69 1.91
N ASP A 135 -6.82 -10.39 2.44
CA ASP A 135 -8.08 -9.80 2.93
C ASP A 135 -8.01 -9.37 4.41
N GLY A 136 -6.82 -9.23 4.98
CA GLY A 136 -6.62 -8.81 6.38
C GLY A 136 -7.35 -7.51 6.75
N PRO A 137 -7.28 -6.44 5.92
CA PRO A 137 -8.04 -5.22 6.13
C PRO A 137 -9.57 -5.42 6.15
N GLU A 138 -10.09 -6.21 5.23
CA GLU A 138 -11.51 -6.52 5.07
C GLU A 138 -12.02 -7.38 6.23
N ALA A 139 -11.23 -8.36 6.65
CA ALA A 139 -11.50 -9.16 7.85
C ALA A 139 -11.55 -8.28 9.10
N ALA A 140 -10.60 -7.35 9.26
CA ALA A 140 -10.60 -6.43 10.39
C ALA A 140 -11.88 -5.56 10.45
N ALA A 141 -12.31 -4.99 9.31
CA ALA A 141 -13.55 -4.20 9.28
C ALA A 141 -14.80 -5.04 9.60
N LYS A 142 -14.83 -6.27 9.09
CA LYS A 142 -15.89 -7.24 9.37
C LYS A 142 -15.95 -7.62 10.84
N ASP A 143 -14.83 -7.99 11.42
CA ASP A 143 -14.74 -8.43 12.81
C ASP A 143 -15.12 -7.29 13.75
N LEU A 144 -14.59 -6.09 13.49
CA LEU A 144 -14.88 -4.89 14.26
C LEU A 144 -16.38 -4.54 14.29
N THR A 145 -17.06 -4.62 13.14
CA THR A 145 -18.50 -4.33 13.03
C THR A 145 -19.40 -5.47 13.48
N THR A 146 -18.86 -6.68 13.62
CA THR A 146 -19.56 -7.85 14.17
C THR A 146 -19.48 -7.87 15.69
N VAL A 147 -18.30 -7.61 16.24
CA VAL A 147 -18.04 -7.58 17.68
C VAL A 147 -18.73 -6.40 18.35
N VAL A 148 -18.73 -5.23 17.70
CA VAL A 148 -19.35 -4.01 18.23
C VAL A 148 -20.70 -3.77 17.55
N SER A 149 -21.77 -4.24 18.22
CA SER A 149 -23.13 -4.14 17.69
C SER A 149 -23.53 -2.71 17.34
N GLY A 150 -24.02 -2.51 16.11
CA GLY A 150 -24.51 -1.22 15.63
C GLY A 150 -23.41 -0.25 15.22
N MET A 151 -22.14 -0.64 15.28
CA MET A 151 -21.05 0.18 14.74
C MET A 151 -20.98 0.04 13.22
N SER A 152 -20.94 1.18 12.55
CA SER A 152 -20.65 1.28 11.12
C SER A 152 -19.27 1.90 10.94
N VAL A 153 -18.45 1.32 10.07
CA VAL A 153 -17.12 1.84 9.76
C VAL A 153 -16.92 1.91 8.26
N ILE A 154 -16.09 2.83 7.80
CA ILE A 154 -15.65 2.87 6.40
C ILE A 154 -14.24 2.32 6.36
N LEU A 155 -14.03 1.21 5.66
CA LEU A 155 -12.71 0.68 5.37
C LEU A 155 -12.23 1.30 4.06
N ALA A 156 -11.10 2.00 4.09
CA ALA A 156 -10.40 2.47 2.91
C ALA A 156 -9.08 1.72 2.75
N VAL A 157 -8.88 1.12 1.58
CA VAL A 157 -7.70 0.31 1.23
C VAL A 157 -7.09 0.86 -0.05
N ASN A 158 -5.78 1.08 -0.04
CA ASN A 158 -4.99 1.31 -1.24
C ASN A 158 -4.29 0.01 -1.65
N ARG A 159 -4.69 -0.61 -2.75
CA ARG A 159 -3.96 -1.73 -3.36
C ARG A 159 -3.36 -1.27 -4.69
N ALA A 160 -2.04 -1.09 -4.72
CA ALA A 160 -1.31 -0.62 -5.92
C ALA A 160 -1.95 0.61 -6.61
N ASP A 161 -2.15 1.68 -5.84
CA ASP A 161 -2.69 2.98 -6.28
C ASP A 161 -4.17 2.95 -6.69
N LYS A 162 -4.82 1.79 -6.50
CA LYS A 162 -6.27 1.65 -6.53
C LYS A 162 -6.83 1.83 -5.12
N LEU A 163 -7.46 2.98 -4.91
CA LEU A 163 -8.17 3.30 -3.68
C LEU A 163 -9.61 2.79 -3.73
N GLU A 164 -9.95 1.93 -2.78
CA GLU A 164 -11.31 1.43 -2.57
C GLU A 164 -11.77 1.80 -1.16
N ALA A 165 -12.99 2.32 -1.02
CA ALA A 165 -13.55 2.71 0.25
C ALA A 165 -14.96 2.16 0.42
N THR A 166 -15.17 1.27 1.38
CA THR A 166 -16.42 0.52 1.54
C THR A 166 -16.96 0.66 2.96
N LEU A 167 -18.26 0.96 3.07
CA LEU A 167 -19.00 0.96 4.33
C LEU A 167 -19.22 -0.48 4.78
N TYR A 168 -18.83 -0.81 6.01
CA TYR A 168 -19.13 -2.07 6.66
C TYR A 168 -20.17 -1.85 7.77
N MET A 169 -21.17 -2.73 7.82
CA MET A 169 -22.20 -2.76 8.86
C MET A 169 -22.52 -4.20 9.22
N MET A 170 -22.47 -4.54 10.50
CA MET A 170 -22.80 -5.89 11.01
C MET A 170 -22.04 -7.02 10.29
N GLY A 171 -20.78 -6.76 9.90
CA GLY A 171 -19.93 -7.73 9.23
C GLY A 171 -20.10 -7.81 7.70
N ASP A 172 -21.06 -7.08 7.14
CA ASP A 172 -21.33 -7.10 5.70
C ASP A 172 -20.84 -5.81 5.00
N PRO A 173 -20.21 -5.92 3.82
CA PRO A 173 -19.87 -4.77 2.99
C PRO A 173 -21.14 -4.18 2.35
N GLY A 174 -21.22 -2.86 2.35
CA GLY A 174 -22.33 -2.09 1.84
C GLY A 174 -21.90 -1.13 0.72
N GLN A 175 -22.18 0.16 0.92
CA GLN A 175 -21.90 1.19 -0.08
C GLN A 175 -20.40 1.42 -0.26
N THR A 176 -19.94 1.50 -1.51
CA THR A 176 -18.60 1.99 -1.86
C THR A 176 -18.63 3.49 -2.16
N PHE A 177 -17.59 4.20 -1.73
CA PHE A 177 -17.41 5.63 -1.95
C PHE A 177 -16.28 5.89 -2.94
N ALA A 178 -16.48 6.89 -3.81
CA ALA A 178 -15.40 7.41 -4.62
C ALA A 178 -14.39 8.16 -3.73
N PRO A 179 -13.07 8.10 -4.00
CA PRO A 179 -12.05 8.75 -3.18
C PRO A 179 -12.30 10.24 -2.91
N PRO A 180 -12.72 11.08 -3.88
CA PRO A 180 -13.01 12.49 -3.59
C PRO A 180 -14.14 12.69 -2.58
N VAL A 181 -15.14 11.80 -2.59
CA VAL A 181 -16.27 11.85 -1.65
C VAL A 181 -15.79 11.47 -0.25
N LEU A 182 -14.97 10.42 -0.15
CA LEU A 182 -14.36 10.00 1.11
C LEU A 182 -13.55 11.13 1.74
N PHE A 183 -12.59 11.68 0.98
CA PHE A 183 -11.64 12.68 1.51
C PHE A 183 -12.31 13.99 1.92
N SER A 184 -13.43 14.35 1.27
CA SER A 184 -14.22 15.52 1.69
C SER A 184 -14.84 15.41 3.09
N ALA A 185 -14.94 14.17 3.62
CA ALA A 185 -15.61 13.87 4.88
C ALA A 185 -14.67 13.29 5.95
N THR A 186 -13.37 13.18 5.67
CA THR A 186 -12.35 12.62 6.58
C THR A 186 -11.29 13.65 6.95
N ALA A 187 -10.47 13.33 7.94
CA ALA A 187 -9.33 14.17 8.29
C ALA A 187 -8.31 14.27 7.13
N PRO A 188 -7.62 15.42 6.97
CA PRO A 188 -6.64 15.60 5.89
C PRO A 188 -5.51 14.56 5.87
N PHE A 189 -5.05 14.12 7.05
CA PHE A 189 -3.99 13.13 7.14
C PHE A 189 -4.39 11.77 6.55
N VAL A 190 -5.69 11.46 6.46
CA VAL A 190 -6.18 10.22 5.86
C VAL A 190 -5.89 10.21 4.36
N GLU A 191 -6.10 11.34 3.69
CA GLU A 191 -5.76 11.49 2.27
C GLU A 191 -4.25 11.35 2.07
N ASP A 192 -3.45 12.08 2.86
CA ASP A 192 -1.99 12.00 2.77
C ASP A 192 -1.47 10.58 2.99
N LEU A 193 -2.06 9.84 3.94
CA LEU A 193 -1.68 8.46 4.24
C LEU A 193 -2.11 7.51 3.11
N MET A 194 -3.34 7.66 2.61
CA MET A 194 -3.86 6.86 1.49
C MET A 194 -3.08 7.07 0.20
N LEU A 195 -2.59 8.28 -0.05
CA LEU A 195 -1.78 8.62 -1.21
C LEU A 195 -0.29 8.30 -1.01
N GLY A 196 0.12 7.88 0.19
CA GLY A 196 1.53 7.61 0.51
C GLY A 196 2.41 8.87 0.59
N ILE A 197 1.81 10.06 0.70
CA ILE A 197 2.52 11.34 0.91
C ILE A 197 3.14 11.37 2.31
N THR A 198 2.49 10.73 3.27
CA THR A 198 2.95 10.63 4.66
C THR A 198 2.87 9.19 5.16
N THR A 199 3.57 8.92 6.26
CA THR A 199 3.57 7.62 6.95
C THR A 199 3.15 7.79 8.41
N MET A 200 2.86 6.68 9.09
CA MET A 200 2.58 6.72 10.54
C MET A 200 3.70 7.36 11.35
N ASN A 201 4.96 7.14 10.98
CA ASN A 201 6.11 7.78 11.62
C ASN A 201 6.14 9.27 11.32
N GLY A 202 5.85 9.68 10.08
CA GLY A 202 5.76 11.09 9.70
C GLY A 202 4.68 11.84 10.48
N LEU A 203 3.52 11.20 10.73
CA LEU A 203 2.47 11.77 11.57
C LEU A 203 2.94 11.94 13.03
N ALA A 204 3.66 10.95 13.57
CA ALA A 204 4.20 11.01 14.93
C ALA A 204 5.24 12.14 15.07
N ASP A 205 6.12 12.32 14.08
CA ASP A 205 7.12 13.39 14.05
C ASP A 205 6.48 14.78 13.98
N GLN A 206 5.29 14.88 13.37
CA GLN A 206 4.47 16.10 13.33
C GLN A 206 3.68 16.33 14.64
N GLY A 207 3.84 15.46 15.65
CA GLY A 207 3.18 15.57 16.95
C GLY A 207 1.78 14.96 17.01
N THR A 208 1.40 14.13 16.03
CA THR A 208 0.12 13.41 16.05
C THR A 208 0.20 12.27 17.06
N ALA A 209 -0.63 12.30 18.09
CA ALA A 209 -0.71 11.22 19.06
C ALA A 209 -1.45 10.02 18.46
N SER A 210 -0.82 8.85 18.47
CA SER A 210 -1.44 7.58 18.12
C SER A 210 -1.50 6.64 19.33
N ILE A 211 -2.51 5.78 19.35
CA ILE A 211 -2.73 4.77 20.38
C ILE A 211 -2.76 3.41 19.70
N ALA A 212 -1.72 2.61 19.91
CA ALA A 212 -1.68 1.23 19.43
C ALA A 212 -2.75 0.39 20.14
N SER A 213 -3.49 -0.46 19.41
CA SER A 213 -4.42 -1.41 20.02
C SER A 213 -3.73 -2.31 21.05
N SER A 214 -2.51 -2.75 20.73
CA SER A 214 -1.65 -3.55 21.61
C SER A 214 -1.19 -2.85 22.90
N SER A 215 -1.47 -1.54 23.07
CA SER A 215 -1.19 -0.83 24.33
C SER A 215 -2.22 -1.10 25.42
N LEU A 216 -3.35 -1.71 25.06
CA LEU A 216 -4.42 -2.08 25.98
C LEU A 216 -4.47 -3.60 26.09
N ASP A 217 -4.53 -4.11 27.32
CA ASP A 217 -4.91 -5.50 27.55
C ASP A 217 -6.45 -5.66 27.47
N HIS A 218 -6.93 -6.89 27.34
CA HIS A 218 -8.37 -7.20 27.24
C HIS A 218 -9.20 -6.54 28.36
N ASP A 219 -8.74 -6.63 29.61
CA ASP A 219 -9.43 -6.04 30.77
C ASP A 219 -9.45 -4.50 30.71
N GLN A 220 -8.35 -3.90 30.26
CA GLN A 220 -8.25 -2.44 30.10
C GLN A 220 -9.15 -1.95 28.96
N ALA A 221 -9.21 -2.68 27.86
CA ALA A 221 -10.13 -2.41 26.76
C ALA A 221 -11.59 -2.45 27.24
N MET A 222 -11.97 -3.48 27.99
CA MET A 222 -13.30 -3.59 28.60
C MET A 222 -13.60 -2.43 29.56
N GLN A 223 -12.61 -1.97 30.33
CA GLN A 223 -12.77 -0.82 31.20
C GLN A 223 -13.02 0.47 30.41
N VAL A 224 -12.23 0.75 29.37
CA VAL A 224 -12.40 1.92 28.49
C VAL A 224 -13.79 1.92 27.87
N ILE A 225 -14.23 0.77 27.35
CA ILE A 225 -15.56 0.62 26.77
C ILE A 225 -16.65 0.89 27.82
N ALA A 226 -16.50 0.37 29.05
CA ALA A 226 -17.46 0.61 30.12
C ALA A 226 -17.56 2.08 30.54
N GLU A 227 -16.44 2.81 30.57
CA GLU A 227 -16.40 4.26 30.85
C GLU A 227 -17.21 5.04 29.81
N HIS A 228 -17.03 4.71 28.52
CA HIS A 228 -17.75 5.35 27.42
C HIS A 228 -19.22 4.91 27.29
N THR A 229 -19.56 3.68 27.68
CA THR A 229 -20.94 3.18 27.63
C THR A 229 -21.78 3.65 28.83
N ARG A 230 -21.16 3.87 30.00
CA ARG A 230 -21.84 4.41 31.18
C ARG A 230 -22.31 5.85 30.96
N PHE A 231 -21.58 6.64 30.18
CA PHE A 231 -21.96 8.02 29.86
C PHE A 231 -23.26 8.14 29.04
N GLY A 232 -23.69 7.07 28.37
CA GLY A 232 -24.95 7.03 27.59
C GLY A 232 -26.19 6.58 28.36
N ARG A 233 -26.07 6.14 29.62
CA ARG A 233 -27.18 5.51 30.37
C ARG A 233 -27.66 6.29 31.61
N GLY A 234 -27.25 7.55 31.77
CA GLY A 234 -27.67 8.43 32.85
C GLY A 234 -28.53 9.60 32.36
N GLY A 235 -29.85 9.46 32.40
CA GLY A 235 -30.75 10.59 32.10
C GLY A 235 -32.22 10.26 31.83
N SER A 236 -32.88 9.48 32.68
CA SER A 236 -34.35 9.56 32.79
C SER A 236 -34.80 9.33 34.24
N SER A 237 -34.41 10.26 35.12
CA SER A 237 -35.28 10.58 36.26
C SER A 237 -36.38 11.51 35.74
N ILE A 238 -37.48 10.92 35.26
CA ILE A 238 -38.76 11.62 35.21
C ILE A 238 -39.20 11.77 36.66
N GLN A 239 -39.27 13.02 37.11
CA GLN A 239 -39.91 13.43 38.36
C GLN A 239 -41.28 14.02 38.02
#